data_AF-A0A9W7YA74-F1
#
_entry.id   AF-A0A9W7YA74-F1
#
_cell.length_a   1.000
_cell.length_b   1.000
_cell.length_c   1.000
_cell.angle_alpha   90.00
_cell.angle_beta   90.00
_cell.angle_gamma   90.00
#
_symmetry.space_group_name_H-M   'P 1'
#
loop_
_entity.id
_entity.type
_entity.pdbx_description
1 polymer ?
#
loop_
_entity_poly.entity_id
_entity_poly.type
_entity_poly.pdbx_seq_one_letter_code
_entity_poly.pdbx_strand_id
1 'polypeptide(L)'
;EIKPVKARYLANIKEQSWIMRFAHYELEGLPDSFFHAREHEVVHGVVTYFIRIASNDFDSIMQYAKRESTRKRAFVMAGTRCPDNPRLLKRVMALRHEQARLLGNRTFADYELETTTAKTAQAVSDALYEAANNLADRAARELGEFKNMKRADAACAGEPYSGFYAWDFPYYRNALSEARHGRLFQETMKYFLLGNVVKVMFEIAHQFLGLRVFRVVSEHVWHPDVEQYSVWEADEDLIVGHIYLDLYAREGKNDEIITGILHPSWKQDDGTYVLPSAVLAAAFRGSATGEPALLTPPNVITLVSAFARLFLNICSRTDWGVFHGTRVEHDFVNATSFVMEHWAWMPGWLQRMTVHYRTGAPIPEPLLRRLVAWREYRSPTAMLEDVLKALFSLDIYSGADPSIDICGTYKEMAREIALQDFGNAGAGNVVLDPHLVLSSAPTHHLNLCAQSLGEKIFARFFSRSGIFNPRVGRIFRDELLRPGGSRDPMVSVREFFRRAPEMHHYADHGISRWHLAFNRPAANDRG
;
A
#
# COMPACT_ATOMS: atom_id res chain seq x y z
N GLU A 1 26.41 -12.72 8.74
CA GLU A 1 25.49 -13.89 8.69
C GLU A 1 24.03 -13.58 8.34
N ILE A 2 23.45 -12.46 8.81
CA ILE A 2 22.01 -12.16 8.58
C ILE A 2 21.64 -12.09 7.08
N LYS A 3 22.43 -11.36 6.27
CA LYS A 3 22.15 -11.14 4.84
C LYS A 3 21.91 -12.45 4.04
N PRO A 4 22.81 -13.46 4.04
CA PRO A 4 22.58 -14.69 3.29
C PRO A 4 21.39 -15.51 3.78
N VAL A 5 21.10 -15.52 5.10
CA VAL A 5 19.91 -16.23 5.64
C VAL A 5 18.62 -15.57 5.16
N LYS A 6 18.55 -14.23 5.21
CA LYS A 6 17.43 -13.45 4.64
C LYS A 6 17.26 -13.71 3.15
N ALA A 7 18.36 -13.66 2.39
CA ALA A 7 18.34 -13.91 0.95
C ALA A 7 17.80 -15.31 0.63
N ARG A 8 18.19 -16.34 1.39
CA ARG A 8 17.67 -17.70 1.22
C ARG A 8 16.17 -17.80 1.56
N TYR A 9 15.72 -17.16 2.63
CA TYR A 9 14.29 -17.11 2.98
C TYR A 9 13.44 -16.51 1.85
N LEU A 10 13.90 -15.39 1.27
CA LEU A 10 13.21 -14.71 0.17
C LEU A 10 13.29 -15.49 -1.14
N ALA A 11 14.45 -16.09 -1.42
CA ALA A 11 14.62 -16.99 -2.56
C ALA A 11 13.65 -18.16 -2.48
N ASN A 12 13.46 -18.78 -1.30
CA ASN A 12 12.47 -19.84 -1.13
C ASN A 12 11.06 -19.38 -1.51
N ILE A 13 10.63 -18.18 -1.07
CA ILE A 13 9.29 -17.65 -1.40
C ILE A 13 9.11 -17.48 -2.92
N LYS A 14 10.16 -17.00 -3.61
CA LYS A 14 10.16 -16.75 -5.06
C LYS A 14 10.26 -18.03 -5.90
N GLU A 15 11.14 -18.95 -5.49
CA GLU A 15 11.50 -20.16 -6.24
C GLU A 15 10.52 -21.30 -5.97
N GLN A 16 10.06 -21.45 -4.73
CA GLN A 16 9.21 -22.58 -4.32
C GLN A 16 7.73 -22.24 -4.50
N SER A 17 7.13 -22.92 -5.46
CA SER A 17 5.71 -22.83 -5.76
C SER A 17 5.17 -24.20 -6.10
N TRP A 18 3.98 -24.50 -5.63
CA TRP A 18 3.24 -25.67 -6.08
C TRP A 18 2.53 -25.35 -7.39
N ILE A 19 2.50 -26.33 -8.29
CA ILE A 19 1.58 -26.31 -9.42
C ILE A 19 0.41 -27.19 -9.05
N MET A 20 -0.78 -26.61 -9.00
CA MET A 20 -2.01 -27.30 -8.69
C MET A 20 -2.86 -27.45 -9.96
N ARG A 21 -3.50 -28.60 -10.10
CA ARG A 21 -4.49 -28.84 -11.15
C ARG A 21 -5.86 -28.43 -10.63
N PHE A 22 -6.56 -27.63 -11.41
CA PHE A 22 -7.95 -27.28 -11.16
C PHE A 22 -8.77 -27.48 -12.43
N ALA A 23 -9.87 -28.23 -12.34
CA ALA A 23 -10.82 -28.28 -13.43
C ALA A 23 -11.44 -26.88 -13.62
N HIS A 24 -11.78 -26.51 -14.85
CA HIS A 24 -12.33 -25.18 -15.16
C HIS A 24 -13.53 -24.80 -14.27
N TYR A 25 -14.41 -25.77 -14.00
CA TYR A 25 -15.58 -25.56 -13.13
C TYR A 25 -15.20 -25.31 -11.65
N GLU A 26 -14.01 -25.72 -11.19
CA GLU A 26 -13.54 -25.44 -9.83
C GLU A 26 -13.14 -23.96 -9.69
N LEU A 27 -12.74 -23.34 -10.79
CA LEU A 27 -12.30 -21.95 -10.89
C LEU A 27 -13.43 -20.98 -11.25
N GLU A 28 -14.69 -21.38 -11.03
CA GLU A 28 -15.84 -20.52 -11.28
C GLU A 28 -15.74 -19.22 -10.46
N GLY A 29 -15.93 -18.08 -11.14
CA GLY A 29 -15.88 -16.75 -10.56
C GLY A 29 -14.62 -15.97 -10.91
N LEU A 30 -13.53 -16.65 -11.31
CA LEU A 30 -12.34 -15.98 -11.81
C LEU A 30 -12.61 -15.28 -13.16
N PRO A 31 -11.98 -14.12 -13.43
CA PRO A 31 -12.19 -13.38 -14.67
C PRO A 31 -11.60 -14.12 -15.88
N ASP A 32 -12.14 -13.90 -17.08
CA ASP A 32 -11.64 -14.54 -18.31
C ASP A 32 -10.14 -14.29 -18.57
N SER A 33 -9.66 -13.09 -18.19
CA SER A 33 -8.24 -12.74 -18.26
C SER A 33 -7.35 -13.66 -17.42
N PHE A 34 -7.90 -14.27 -16.36
CA PHE A 34 -7.19 -15.28 -15.59
C PHE A 34 -6.85 -16.49 -16.44
N PHE A 35 -7.70 -16.93 -17.37
CA PHE A 35 -7.46 -18.16 -18.15
C PHE A 35 -6.60 -17.94 -19.40
N HIS A 36 -6.37 -16.69 -19.79
CA HIS A 36 -5.68 -16.36 -21.04
C HIS A 36 -4.24 -16.88 -21.06
N ALA A 37 -3.88 -17.59 -22.14
CA ALA A 37 -2.55 -18.16 -22.40
C ALA A 37 -2.00 -19.08 -21.29
N ARG A 38 -2.87 -19.66 -20.45
CA ARG A 38 -2.46 -20.62 -19.42
C ARG A 38 -2.35 -22.04 -19.94
N GLU A 39 -1.36 -22.75 -19.40
CA GLU A 39 -1.21 -24.18 -19.60
C GLU A 39 -2.42 -24.93 -19.06
N HIS A 40 -2.94 -25.83 -19.88
CA HIS A 40 -4.08 -26.67 -19.55
C HIS A 40 -4.00 -27.99 -20.30
N GLU A 41 -4.77 -28.96 -19.83
CA GLU A 41 -4.97 -30.26 -20.45
C GLU A 41 -6.46 -30.63 -20.41
N VAL A 42 -6.83 -31.68 -21.16
CA VAL A 42 -8.19 -32.22 -21.13
C VAL A 42 -8.17 -33.59 -20.46
N VAL A 43 -8.71 -33.67 -19.25
CA VAL A 43 -8.78 -34.90 -18.46
C VAL A 43 -10.23 -35.36 -18.45
N HIS A 44 -10.53 -36.54 -19.00
CA HIS A 44 -11.90 -37.07 -19.11
C HIS A 44 -12.90 -36.07 -19.74
N GLY A 45 -12.47 -35.31 -20.75
CA GLY A 45 -13.31 -34.32 -21.43
C GLY A 45 -13.44 -32.98 -20.68
N VAL A 46 -12.75 -32.79 -19.56
CA VAL A 46 -12.79 -31.56 -18.76
C VAL A 46 -11.47 -30.81 -18.88
N VAL A 47 -11.54 -29.55 -19.28
CA VAL A 47 -10.39 -28.64 -19.30
C VAL A 47 -9.90 -28.44 -17.86
N THR A 48 -8.63 -28.75 -17.63
CA THR A 48 -7.96 -28.68 -16.33
C THR A 48 -6.73 -27.78 -16.47
N TYR A 49 -6.70 -26.70 -15.70
CA TYR A 49 -5.63 -25.70 -15.75
C TYR A 49 -4.52 -26.04 -14.74
N PHE A 50 -3.28 -25.79 -15.15
CA PHE A 50 -2.12 -25.82 -14.27
C PHE A 50 -1.92 -24.44 -13.65
N ILE A 51 -2.25 -24.30 -12.37
CA ILE A 51 -2.14 -23.03 -11.66
C ILE A 51 -0.95 -23.07 -10.72
N ARG A 52 -0.03 -22.13 -10.92
CA ARG A 52 1.09 -21.93 -10.01
C ARG A 52 0.59 -21.18 -8.78
N ILE A 53 0.69 -21.76 -7.58
CA ILE A 53 0.33 -21.08 -6.33
C ILE A 53 1.45 -20.11 -5.94
N ALA A 54 1.59 -19.04 -6.71
CA ALA A 54 2.38 -17.85 -6.44
C ALA A 54 1.43 -16.68 -6.10
N SER A 55 1.94 -15.56 -5.57
CA SER A 55 1.12 -14.50 -4.94
C SER A 55 -0.08 -14.05 -5.79
N ASN A 56 0.11 -13.65 -7.05
CA ASN A 56 -0.99 -13.13 -7.88
C ASN A 56 -2.08 -14.18 -8.19
N ASP A 57 -1.68 -15.41 -8.49
CA ASP A 57 -2.60 -16.51 -8.80
C ASP A 57 -3.36 -16.97 -7.56
N PHE A 58 -2.64 -17.06 -6.43
CA PHE A 58 -3.21 -17.35 -5.13
C PHE A 58 -4.25 -16.31 -4.75
N ASP A 59 -3.91 -15.02 -4.80
CA ASP A 59 -4.81 -13.92 -4.46
C ASP A 59 -6.07 -13.93 -5.35
N SER A 60 -5.91 -14.22 -6.65
CA SER A 60 -7.04 -14.35 -7.57
C SER A 60 -7.98 -15.49 -7.19
N ILE A 61 -7.45 -16.67 -6.84
CA ILE A 61 -8.27 -17.79 -6.36
C ILE A 61 -8.99 -17.41 -5.07
N MET A 62 -8.27 -16.83 -4.11
CA MET A 62 -8.82 -16.50 -2.79
C MET A 62 -9.93 -15.45 -2.87
N GLN A 63 -9.83 -14.49 -3.80
CA GLN A 63 -10.80 -13.40 -3.96
C GLN A 63 -12.01 -13.78 -4.81
N TYR A 64 -11.83 -14.62 -5.83
CA TYR A 64 -12.86 -14.81 -6.87
C TYR A 64 -13.41 -16.23 -7.00
N ALA A 65 -12.70 -17.27 -6.55
CA ALA A 65 -13.21 -18.63 -6.67
C ALA A 65 -14.45 -18.81 -5.77
N LYS A 66 -15.61 -19.09 -6.37
CA LYS A 66 -16.88 -19.26 -5.64
C LYS A 66 -16.87 -20.47 -4.72
N ARG A 67 -16.25 -21.57 -5.14
CA ARG A 67 -16.22 -22.83 -4.39
C ARG A 67 -15.28 -22.75 -3.20
N GLU A 68 -15.81 -22.94 -1.99
CA GLU A 68 -15.00 -22.99 -0.76
C GLU A 68 -13.91 -24.06 -0.84
N SER A 69 -14.21 -25.24 -1.40
CA SER A 69 -13.24 -26.34 -1.54
C SER A 69 -12.00 -25.93 -2.35
N THR A 70 -12.18 -25.07 -3.35
CA THR A 70 -11.09 -24.55 -4.19
C THR A 70 -10.21 -23.60 -3.39
N ARG A 71 -10.82 -22.63 -2.71
CA ARG A 71 -10.11 -21.68 -1.82
C ARG A 71 -9.37 -22.40 -0.70
N LYS A 72 -10.02 -23.35 -0.02
CA LYS A 72 -9.42 -24.16 1.04
C LYS A 72 -8.23 -24.98 0.54
N ARG A 73 -8.36 -25.64 -0.62
CA ARG A 73 -7.28 -26.46 -1.21
C ARG A 73 -6.07 -25.58 -1.55
N ALA A 74 -6.29 -24.42 -2.16
CA ALA A 74 -5.24 -23.46 -2.46
C ALA A 74 -4.58 -22.92 -1.18
N PHE A 75 -5.37 -22.55 -0.16
CA PHE A 75 -4.89 -22.04 1.13
C PHE A 75 -4.02 -23.03 1.89
N VAL A 76 -4.45 -24.29 1.98
CA VAL A 76 -3.68 -25.34 2.67
C VAL A 76 -2.39 -25.64 1.91
N MET A 77 -2.45 -25.73 0.58
CA MET A 77 -1.27 -26.00 -0.24
C MET A 77 -0.28 -24.84 -0.23
N ALA A 78 -0.76 -23.59 -0.24
CA ALA A 78 0.10 -22.43 -0.03
C ALA A 78 0.85 -22.55 1.31
N GLY A 79 0.16 -22.95 2.38
CA GLY A 79 0.75 -23.07 3.71
C GLY A 79 1.80 -24.17 3.88
N THR A 80 1.94 -25.08 2.92
CA THR A 80 3.03 -26.09 2.91
C THR A 80 4.22 -25.68 2.05
N ARG A 81 4.17 -24.51 1.40
CA ARG A 81 5.31 -23.95 0.67
C ARG A 81 6.40 -23.57 1.66
N CYS A 82 7.65 -23.69 1.23
CA CYS A 82 8.81 -23.26 2.02
C CYS A 82 8.92 -23.91 3.42
N PRO A 83 8.96 -25.26 3.53
CA PRO A 83 9.06 -25.95 4.82
C PRO A 83 10.32 -25.58 5.63
N ASP A 84 11.35 -25.05 4.98
CA ASP A 84 12.57 -24.55 5.62
C ASP A 84 12.43 -23.14 6.21
N ASN A 85 11.45 -22.34 5.76
CA ASN A 85 11.32 -20.94 6.16
C ASN A 85 11.07 -20.73 7.65
N PRO A 86 10.31 -21.58 8.38
CA PRO A 86 10.22 -21.48 9.84
C PRO A 86 11.60 -21.56 10.51
N ARG A 87 12.46 -22.48 10.07
CA ARG A 87 13.83 -22.62 10.60
C ARG A 87 14.71 -21.42 10.24
N LEU A 88 14.61 -20.92 9.01
CA LEU A 88 15.35 -19.74 8.57
C LEU A 88 14.90 -18.48 9.33
N LEU A 89 13.61 -18.32 9.58
CA LEU A 89 13.06 -17.19 10.36
C LEU A 89 13.59 -17.22 11.80
N LYS A 90 13.57 -18.39 12.46
CA LYS A 90 14.20 -18.56 13.79
C LYS A 90 15.68 -18.19 13.78
N ARG A 91 16.43 -18.56 12.73
CA ARG A 91 17.84 -18.16 12.59
C ARG A 91 17.99 -16.65 12.41
N VAL A 92 17.12 -16.00 11.64
CA VAL A 92 17.10 -14.53 11.48
C VAL A 92 16.80 -13.85 12.82
N MET A 93 15.79 -14.33 13.56
CA MET A 93 15.44 -13.82 14.89
C MET A 93 16.63 -13.89 15.85
N ALA A 94 17.29 -15.04 15.95
CA ALA A 94 18.45 -15.23 16.82
C ALA A 94 19.61 -14.29 16.45
N LEU A 95 19.97 -14.21 15.17
CA LEU A 95 21.04 -13.34 14.70
C LEU A 95 20.73 -11.85 14.90
N ARG A 96 19.46 -11.46 14.73
CA ARG A 96 19.00 -10.09 14.97
C ARG A 96 19.00 -9.73 16.44
N HIS A 97 18.63 -10.67 17.31
CA HIS A 97 18.73 -10.49 18.75
C HIS A 97 20.18 -10.31 19.19
N GLU A 98 21.10 -11.13 18.68
CA GLU A 98 22.53 -10.98 18.90
C GLU A 98 23.04 -9.62 18.40
N GLN A 99 22.66 -9.22 17.17
CA GLN A 99 22.99 -7.91 16.62
C GLN A 99 22.55 -6.77 17.54
N ALA A 100 21.31 -6.79 18.03
CA ALA A 100 20.79 -5.77 18.93
C ALA A 100 21.60 -5.70 20.22
N ARG A 101 21.92 -6.84 20.82
CA ARG A 101 22.72 -6.93 22.05
C ARG A 101 24.13 -6.38 21.88
N LEU A 102 24.78 -6.69 20.76
CA LEU A 102 26.10 -6.14 20.43
C LEU A 102 26.08 -4.63 20.24
N LEU A 103 24.94 -4.07 19.80
CA LEU A 103 24.71 -2.64 19.62
C LEU A 103 24.12 -1.95 20.87
N GLY A 104 24.11 -2.63 22.03
CA GLY A 104 23.65 -2.07 23.30
C GLY A 104 22.14 -2.04 23.51
N ASN A 105 21.36 -2.64 22.61
CA ASN A 105 19.91 -2.70 22.68
C ASN A 105 19.42 -4.02 23.30
N ARG A 106 18.29 -3.98 23.99
CA ARG A 106 17.73 -5.16 24.69
C ARG A 106 17.12 -6.17 23.72
N THR A 107 16.44 -5.70 22.69
CA THR A 107 15.76 -6.55 21.72
C THR A 107 15.99 -5.98 20.33
N PHE A 108 15.73 -6.79 19.29
CA PHE A 108 15.84 -6.28 17.92
C PHE A 108 14.74 -5.25 17.63
N ALA A 109 13.54 -5.41 18.22
CA ALA A 109 12.50 -4.41 18.15
C ALA A 109 12.95 -3.06 18.77
N ASP A 110 13.61 -3.08 19.94
CA ASP A 110 14.15 -1.87 20.56
C ASP A 110 15.21 -1.19 19.68
N TYR A 111 16.18 -1.97 19.15
CA TYR A 111 17.24 -1.48 18.27
C TYR A 111 16.72 -0.73 17.04
N GLU A 112 15.68 -1.26 16.42
CA GLU A 112 15.11 -0.66 15.26
C GLU A 112 14.27 0.58 15.57
N LEU A 113 13.39 0.46 16.57
CA LEU A 113 12.41 1.48 16.87
C LEU A 113 13.08 2.76 17.38
N GLU A 114 14.32 2.69 17.86
CA GLU A 114 15.19 3.82 18.22
C GLU A 114 15.17 4.94 17.15
N THR A 115 15.21 4.55 15.87
CA THR A 115 15.24 5.46 14.73
C THR A 115 13.86 5.83 14.17
N THR A 116 12.78 5.29 14.72
CA THR A 116 11.41 5.56 14.26
C THR A 116 10.73 6.66 15.07
N THR A 117 9.54 7.11 14.65
CA THR A 117 8.75 8.06 15.46
C THR A 117 8.14 7.43 16.72
N ALA A 118 7.94 6.10 16.73
CA ALA A 118 7.33 5.38 17.84
C ALA A 118 8.29 5.09 19.02
N LYS A 119 9.60 5.08 18.75
CA LYS A 119 10.73 4.95 19.70
C LYS A 119 10.83 3.65 20.51
N THR A 120 9.73 3.00 20.90
CA THR A 120 9.76 1.82 21.79
C THR A 120 8.76 0.75 21.37
N ALA A 121 9.10 -0.53 21.61
CA ALA A 121 8.21 -1.66 21.32
C ALA A 121 6.89 -1.60 22.11
N GLN A 122 6.94 -1.13 23.37
CA GLN A 122 5.73 -1.01 24.19
C GLN A 122 4.74 0.00 23.60
N ALA A 123 5.21 1.19 23.20
CA ALA A 123 4.34 2.20 22.60
C ALA A 123 3.68 1.71 21.30
N VAL A 124 4.42 0.92 20.50
CA VAL A 124 3.89 0.26 19.30
C VAL A 124 2.80 -0.76 19.66
N SER A 125 3.09 -1.64 20.62
CA SER A 125 2.15 -2.66 21.07
C SER A 125 0.85 -2.05 21.61
N ASP A 126 0.96 -1.04 22.49
CA ASP A 126 -0.20 -0.38 23.10
C ASP A 126 -1.09 0.28 22.04
N ALA A 127 -0.49 0.99 21.07
CA ALA A 127 -1.23 1.62 19.98
C ALA A 127 -1.93 0.59 19.07
N LEU A 128 -1.31 -0.57 18.83
CA LEU A 128 -1.90 -1.64 18.03
C LEU A 128 -3.06 -2.32 18.75
N TYR A 129 -2.94 -2.58 20.05
CA TYR A 129 -4.06 -3.13 20.84
C TYR A 129 -5.20 -2.14 21.00
N GLU A 130 -4.92 -0.85 21.18
CA GLU A 130 -5.94 0.21 21.16
C GLU A 130 -6.68 0.22 19.81
N ALA A 131 -5.94 0.13 18.70
CA ALA A 131 -6.53 0.03 17.36
C ALA A 131 -7.39 -1.22 17.20
N ALA A 132 -6.93 -2.38 17.67
CA ALA A 132 -7.72 -3.62 17.64
C ALA A 132 -9.03 -3.47 18.41
N ASN A 133 -8.98 -2.90 19.62
CA ASN A 133 -10.15 -2.67 20.46
C ASN A 133 -11.15 -1.72 19.80
N ASN A 134 -10.68 -0.63 19.19
CA ASN A 134 -11.55 0.33 18.49
C ASN A 134 -12.19 -0.25 17.21
N LEU A 135 -11.58 -1.26 16.60
CA LEU A 135 -12.09 -1.94 15.41
C LEU A 135 -12.99 -3.14 15.73
N ALA A 136 -12.89 -3.71 16.93
CA ALA A 136 -13.51 -4.99 17.31
C ALA A 136 -15.01 -5.06 16.94
N ASP A 137 -15.79 -4.07 17.37
CA ASP A 137 -17.23 -4.02 17.12
C ASP A 137 -17.58 -3.92 15.63
N ARG A 138 -16.81 -3.12 14.87
CA ARG A 138 -17.03 -2.94 13.44
C ARG A 138 -16.63 -4.20 12.66
N ALA A 139 -15.53 -4.84 13.04
CA ALA A 139 -15.08 -6.09 12.45
C ALA A 139 -16.02 -7.26 12.76
N ALA A 140 -16.56 -7.33 13.99
CA ALA A 140 -17.55 -8.34 14.36
C ALA A 140 -18.85 -8.19 13.54
N ARG A 141 -19.31 -6.96 13.30
CA ARG A 141 -20.46 -6.70 12.42
C ARG A 141 -20.19 -7.12 10.98
N GLU A 142 -19.05 -6.73 10.42
CA GLU A 142 -18.66 -7.10 9.05
C GLU A 142 -18.51 -8.62 8.90
N LEU A 143 -17.90 -9.29 9.87
CA LEU A 143 -17.84 -10.77 9.91
C LEU A 143 -19.22 -11.40 9.97
N GLY A 144 -20.18 -10.78 10.66
CA GLY A 144 -21.59 -11.17 10.65
C GLY A 144 -22.20 -11.11 9.24
N GLU A 145 -21.93 -10.04 8.50
CA GLU A 145 -22.35 -9.91 7.09
C GLU A 145 -21.73 -11.01 6.22
N PHE A 146 -20.42 -11.28 6.36
CA PHE A 146 -19.77 -12.37 5.63
C PHE A 146 -20.37 -13.73 5.92
N LYS A 147 -20.67 -14.03 7.20
CA LYS A 147 -21.32 -15.28 7.60
C LYS A 147 -22.73 -15.40 7.03
N ASN A 148 -23.47 -14.31 6.94
CA ASN A 148 -24.80 -14.30 6.33
C ASN A 148 -24.72 -14.55 4.82
N MET A 149 -23.77 -13.92 4.12
CA MET A 149 -23.50 -14.19 2.70
C MET A 149 -23.13 -15.65 2.48
N LYS A 150 -22.24 -16.22 3.31
CA LYS A 150 -21.86 -17.64 3.22
C LYS A 150 -23.04 -18.59 3.45
N ARG A 151 -23.93 -18.28 4.39
CA ARG A 151 -25.16 -19.07 4.61
C ARG A 151 -26.08 -19.02 3.40
N ALA A 152 -26.22 -17.86 2.75
CA ALA A 152 -27.01 -17.71 1.54
C ALA A 152 -26.42 -18.51 0.37
N ASP A 153 -25.09 -18.45 0.17
CA ASP A 153 -24.39 -19.22 -0.86
C ASP A 153 -24.57 -20.74 -0.64
N ALA A 154 -24.41 -21.20 0.61
CA ALA A 154 -24.62 -22.61 0.96
C ALA A 154 -26.07 -23.06 0.70
N ALA A 155 -27.05 -22.24 1.07
CA ALA A 155 -28.46 -22.52 0.80
C ALA A 155 -28.77 -22.58 -0.71
N CYS A 156 -28.19 -21.68 -1.51
CA CYS A 156 -28.35 -21.69 -2.97
C CYS A 156 -27.70 -22.92 -3.62
N ALA A 157 -26.59 -23.40 -3.07
CA ALA A 157 -25.89 -24.59 -3.55
C ALA A 157 -26.52 -25.90 -3.04
N GLY A 158 -27.47 -25.85 -2.10
CA GLY A 158 -28.00 -27.04 -1.42
C GLY A 158 -26.99 -27.71 -0.49
N GLU A 159 -25.99 -26.96 -0.02
CA GLU A 159 -24.92 -27.43 0.85
C GLU A 159 -25.14 -26.99 2.31
N PRO A 160 -24.72 -27.77 3.32
CA PRO A 160 -24.78 -27.34 4.71
C PRO A 160 -23.77 -26.23 5.01
N TYR A 161 -24.12 -25.32 5.92
CA TYR A 161 -23.19 -24.28 6.37
C TYR A 161 -21.99 -24.90 7.11
N SER A 162 -20.80 -24.75 6.54
CA SER A 162 -19.55 -25.37 6.99
C SER A 162 -18.82 -24.63 8.11
N GLY A 163 -19.30 -23.44 8.52
CA GLY A 163 -18.53 -22.51 9.37
C GLY A 163 -17.94 -21.36 8.54
N PHE A 164 -17.06 -20.55 9.13
CA PHE A 164 -16.39 -19.45 8.43
C PHE A 164 -14.92 -19.44 8.82
N TYR A 165 -14.03 -19.53 7.84
CA TYR A 165 -12.61 -19.79 8.07
C TYR A 165 -11.70 -18.77 7.37
N ALA A 166 -10.41 -18.80 7.68
CA ALA A 166 -9.39 -17.89 7.13
C ALA A 166 -9.42 -17.81 5.60
N TRP A 167 -9.70 -18.93 4.91
CA TRP A 167 -9.79 -18.98 3.44
C TRP A 167 -11.07 -18.36 2.85
N ASP A 168 -12.01 -17.94 3.68
CA ASP A 168 -13.25 -17.29 3.26
C ASP A 168 -13.13 -15.76 3.27
N PHE A 169 -12.24 -15.19 4.09
CA PHE A 169 -12.11 -13.74 4.27
C PHE A 169 -11.91 -12.98 2.95
N PRO A 170 -10.94 -13.34 2.08
CA PRO A 170 -10.71 -12.57 0.86
C PRO A 170 -11.92 -12.58 -0.10
N TYR A 171 -12.61 -13.72 -0.22
CA TYR A 171 -13.79 -13.87 -1.07
C TYR A 171 -14.96 -13.02 -0.58
N TYR A 172 -15.34 -13.15 0.69
CA TYR A 172 -16.49 -12.39 1.20
C TYR A 172 -16.20 -10.91 1.40
N ARG A 173 -14.94 -10.52 1.61
CA ARG A 173 -14.51 -9.12 1.56
C ARG A 173 -14.71 -8.54 0.15
N ASN A 174 -14.29 -9.26 -0.89
CA ASN A 174 -14.54 -8.86 -2.27
C ASN A 174 -16.05 -8.81 -2.58
N ALA A 175 -16.79 -9.86 -2.22
CA ALA A 175 -18.23 -9.94 -2.48
C ALA A 175 -19.03 -8.82 -1.78
N LEU A 176 -18.70 -8.48 -0.53
CA LEU A 176 -19.33 -7.37 0.19
C LEU A 176 -18.98 -6.02 -0.45
N SER A 177 -17.73 -5.85 -0.89
CA SER A 177 -17.30 -4.66 -1.64
C SER A 177 -18.09 -4.52 -2.95
N GLU A 178 -18.23 -5.60 -3.72
CA GLU A 178 -19.04 -5.63 -4.95
C GLU A 178 -20.53 -5.37 -4.66
N ALA A 179 -21.09 -5.91 -3.58
CA ALA A 179 -22.48 -5.64 -3.21
C ALA A 179 -22.73 -4.16 -2.86
N ARG A 180 -21.75 -3.48 -2.24
CA ARG A 180 -21.85 -2.06 -1.84
C ARG A 180 -21.52 -1.09 -2.97
N HIS A 181 -20.54 -1.44 -3.81
CA HIS A 181 -19.94 -0.52 -4.77
C HIS A 181 -20.07 -0.95 -6.22
N GLY A 182 -20.61 -2.14 -6.51
CA GLY A 182 -20.68 -2.76 -7.84
C GLY A 182 -19.32 -3.19 -8.38
N ARG A 183 -19.25 -3.55 -9.67
CA ARG A 183 -18.01 -3.95 -10.36
C ARG A 183 -17.20 -2.74 -10.82
N LEU A 184 -16.84 -1.92 -9.84
CA LEU A 184 -16.29 -0.59 -10.04
C LEU A 184 -15.04 -0.59 -10.91
N PHE A 185 -14.15 -1.56 -10.77
CA PHE A 185 -12.89 -1.58 -11.53
C PHE A 185 -13.14 -1.75 -13.03
N GLN A 186 -14.04 -2.65 -13.41
CA GLN A 186 -14.42 -2.86 -14.81
C GLN A 186 -15.12 -1.61 -15.40
N GLU A 187 -15.98 -0.97 -14.60
CA GLU A 187 -16.71 0.24 -15.02
C GLU A 187 -15.80 1.46 -15.16
N THR A 188 -14.76 1.58 -14.32
CA THR A 188 -13.92 2.79 -14.21
C THR A 188 -12.59 2.71 -14.98
N MET A 189 -12.06 1.53 -15.27
CA MET A 189 -10.74 1.37 -15.93
C MET A 189 -10.64 2.16 -17.25
N LYS A 190 -11.75 2.23 -18.02
CA LYS A 190 -11.84 2.99 -19.27
C LYS A 190 -11.71 4.51 -19.12
N TYR A 191 -11.75 5.03 -17.89
CA TYR A 191 -11.59 6.45 -17.60
C TYR A 191 -10.19 6.82 -17.07
N PHE A 192 -9.38 5.84 -16.67
CA PHE A 192 -8.06 6.09 -16.09
C PHE A 192 -6.95 5.89 -17.11
N LEU A 193 -6.83 6.82 -18.05
CA LEU A 193 -5.72 6.86 -18.99
C LEU A 193 -4.45 7.34 -18.28
N LEU A 194 -3.36 6.55 -18.33
CA LEU A 194 -2.09 6.82 -17.65
C LEU A 194 -1.58 8.25 -17.92
N GLY A 195 -1.54 8.68 -19.18
CA GLY A 195 -1.09 10.03 -19.54
C GLY A 195 -1.93 11.15 -18.92
N ASN A 196 -3.24 10.93 -18.75
CA ASN A 196 -4.11 11.90 -18.08
C ASN A 196 -3.86 11.93 -16.56
N VAL A 197 -3.62 10.78 -15.93
CA VAL A 197 -3.25 10.71 -14.52
C VAL A 197 -1.92 11.45 -14.27
N VAL A 198 -0.90 11.22 -15.10
CA VAL A 198 0.39 11.93 -15.03
C VAL A 198 0.21 13.45 -15.19
N LYS A 199 -0.57 13.87 -16.19
CA LYS A 199 -0.87 15.30 -16.40
C LYS A 199 -1.48 15.93 -15.15
N VAL A 200 -2.48 15.28 -14.54
CA VAL A 200 -3.13 15.82 -13.34
C VAL A 200 -2.21 15.79 -12.13
N MET A 201 -1.28 14.84 -12.02
CA MET A 201 -0.25 14.89 -10.98
C MET A 201 0.66 16.12 -11.12
N PHE A 202 0.97 16.56 -12.35
CA PHE A 202 1.69 17.82 -12.57
C PHE A 202 0.82 19.05 -12.27
N GLU A 203 -0.48 19.01 -12.55
CA GLU A 203 -1.41 20.06 -12.11
C GLU A 203 -1.46 20.16 -10.58
N ILE A 204 -1.47 19.03 -9.87
CA ILE A 204 -1.37 18.98 -8.41
C ILE A 204 -0.03 19.57 -7.96
N ALA A 205 1.10 19.19 -8.57
CA ALA A 205 2.40 19.76 -8.23
C ALA A 205 2.42 21.29 -8.40
N HIS A 206 1.79 21.80 -9.46
CA HIS A 206 1.66 23.24 -9.69
C HIS A 206 0.82 23.91 -8.61
N GLN A 207 -0.41 23.45 -8.42
CA GLN A 207 -1.36 24.13 -7.56
C GLN A 207 -1.07 23.94 -6.06
N PHE A 208 -0.54 22.77 -5.68
CA PHE A 208 -0.28 22.42 -4.29
C PHE A 208 1.17 22.70 -3.90
N LEU A 209 2.15 22.26 -4.69
CA LEU A 209 3.57 22.41 -4.32
C LEU A 209 4.21 23.69 -4.89
N GLY A 210 3.51 24.42 -5.77
CA GLY A 210 4.07 25.59 -6.44
C GLY A 210 5.17 25.21 -7.42
N LEU A 211 5.01 24.11 -8.16
CA LEU A 211 6.00 23.59 -9.10
C LEU A 211 5.47 23.53 -10.55
N ARG A 212 6.24 24.02 -11.52
CA ARG A 212 5.96 23.83 -12.95
C ARG A 212 6.82 22.69 -13.49
N VAL A 213 6.22 21.79 -14.25
CA VAL A 213 6.90 20.62 -14.80
C VAL A 213 6.85 20.69 -16.32
N PHE A 214 8.01 20.71 -16.97
CA PHE A 214 8.13 20.82 -18.42
C PHE A 214 8.89 19.63 -18.98
N ARG A 215 8.33 18.99 -20.01
CA ARG A 215 9.00 17.89 -20.71
C ARG A 215 10.29 18.41 -21.36
N VAL A 216 11.36 17.64 -21.22
CA VAL A 216 12.64 17.88 -21.87
C VAL A 216 12.85 16.79 -22.91
N VAL A 217 13.13 17.19 -24.14
CA VAL A 217 13.59 16.26 -25.17
C VAL A 217 15.07 16.01 -24.90
N SER A 218 15.40 14.78 -24.51
CA SER A 218 16.76 14.38 -24.16
C SER A 218 17.15 13.14 -24.93
N GLU A 219 18.30 13.20 -25.59
CA GLU A 219 18.92 12.04 -26.25
C GLU A 219 19.61 11.10 -25.24
N HIS A 220 19.75 11.53 -23.97
CA HIS A 220 20.48 10.83 -22.91
C HIS A 220 19.54 10.14 -21.93
N VAL A 221 18.64 9.30 -22.44
CA VAL A 221 17.78 8.42 -21.63
C VAL A 221 18.10 6.96 -21.89
N TRP A 222 17.86 6.09 -20.90
CA TRP A 222 18.21 4.66 -21.00
C TRP A 222 17.24 3.83 -21.86
N HIS A 223 16.09 4.39 -22.25
CA HIS A 223 15.11 3.74 -23.12
C HIS A 223 14.24 4.79 -23.85
N PRO A 224 13.80 4.56 -25.11
CA PRO A 224 12.99 5.52 -25.86
C PRO A 224 11.66 5.92 -25.20
N ASP A 225 11.05 5.02 -24.43
CA ASP A 225 9.81 5.29 -23.68
C ASP A 225 10.03 6.09 -22.38
N VAL A 226 11.28 6.40 -22.01
CA VAL A 226 11.59 7.17 -20.80
C VAL A 226 11.45 8.65 -21.11
N GLU A 227 10.63 9.33 -20.31
CA GLU A 227 10.40 10.77 -20.45
C GLU A 227 11.13 11.54 -19.36
N GLN A 228 11.98 12.50 -19.77
CA GLN A 228 12.62 13.44 -18.86
C GLN A 228 11.80 14.72 -18.73
N TYR A 229 11.75 15.27 -17.52
CA TYR A 229 11.12 16.56 -17.23
C TYR A 229 12.04 17.43 -16.37
N SER A 230 12.00 18.74 -16.63
CA SER A 230 12.56 19.77 -15.76
C SER A 230 11.48 20.30 -14.83
N VAL A 231 11.82 20.49 -13.55
CA VAL A 231 10.91 20.98 -12.52
C VAL A 231 11.39 22.35 -12.07
N TRP A 232 10.47 23.30 -12.03
CA TRP A 232 10.74 24.72 -11.78
C TRP A 232 9.85 25.24 -10.67
N GLU A 233 10.29 26.29 -9.97
CA GLU A 233 9.40 27.07 -9.12
C GLU A 233 8.26 27.69 -9.97
N ALA A 234 7.06 27.76 -9.40
CA ALA A 234 5.91 28.34 -10.10
C ALA A 234 6.02 29.85 -10.26
N ASP A 235 6.54 30.52 -9.23
CA ASP A 235 6.57 31.99 -9.13
C ASP A 235 7.93 32.59 -9.51
N GLU A 236 8.93 31.75 -9.81
CA GLU A 236 10.30 32.14 -10.13
C GLU A 236 10.80 31.39 -11.35
N ASP A 237 11.76 31.97 -12.08
CA ASP A 237 12.47 31.30 -13.16
C ASP A 237 13.64 30.47 -12.63
N LEU A 238 13.36 29.63 -11.62
CA LEU A 238 14.34 28.84 -10.91
C LEU A 238 14.05 27.35 -11.10
N ILE A 239 15.01 26.62 -11.65
CA ILE A 239 14.96 25.16 -11.74
C ILE A 239 15.24 24.55 -10.36
N VAL A 240 14.46 23.54 -9.98
CA VAL A 240 14.57 22.84 -8.69
C VAL A 240 15.01 21.39 -8.82
N GLY A 241 15.01 20.82 -10.02
CA GLY A 241 15.49 19.46 -10.27
C GLY A 241 14.94 18.85 -11.56
N HIS A 242 15.31 17.59 -11.80
CA HIS A 242 14.85 16.81 -12.95
C HIS A 242 14.14 15.53 -12.51
N ILE A 243 13.08 15.12 -13.21
CA ILE A 243 12.43 13.84 -13.00
C ILE A 243 12.41 12.99 -14.27
N TYR A 244 12.48 11.68 -14.11
CA TYR A 244 12.38 10.70 -15.17
C TYR A 244 11.17 9.79 -14.92
N LEU A 245 10.31 9.63 -15.92
CA LEU A 245 9.18 8.71 -15.87
C LEU A 245 9.44 7.53 -16.81
N ASP A 246 9.54 6.33 -16.25
CA ASP A 246 9.73 5.07 -16.98
C ASP A 246 8.55 4.13 -16.68
N LEU A 247 7.41 4.36 -17.33
CA LEU A 247 6.11 3.84 -16.85
C LEU A 247 5.61 2.56 -17.53
N TYR A 248 6.19 2.18 -18.66
CA TYR A 248 5.69 1.10 -19.50
C TYR A 248 6.39 -0.24 -19.25
N ALA A 249 5.63 -1.34 -19.36
CA ALA A 249 6.15 -2.69 -19.28
C ALA A 249 7.00 -3.02 -20.51
N ARG A 250 8.13 -3.70 -20.30
CA ARG A 250 8.98 -4.27 -21.36
C ARG A 250 9.78 -5.44 -20.83
N GLU A 251 10.28 -6.28 -21.74
CA GLU A 251 11.10 -7.43 -21.40
C GLU A 251 12.34 -7.00 -20.59
N GLY A 252 12.66 -7.77 -19.54
CA GLY A 252 13.82 -7.52 -18.67
C GLY A 252 13.65 -6.39 -17.64
N LYS A 253 12.55 -5.64 -17.64
CA LYS A 253 12.26 -4.59 -16.65
C LYS A 253 11.52 -5.16 -15.43
N ASN A 254 11.83 -4.65 -14.24
CA ASN A 254 11.06 -4.90 -13.01
C ASN A 254 9.60 -4.43 -13.19
N ASP A 255 8.64 -5.24 -12.73
CA ASP A 255 7.21 -4.97 -12.78
C ASP A 255 6.66 -4.13 -11.61
N GLU A 256 7.49 -3.91 -10.58
CA GLU A 256 7.18 -3.07 -9.43
C GLU A 256 7.14 -1.58 -9.78
N ILE A 257 6.31 -0.84 -9.03
CA ILE A 257 6.32 0.63 -9.06
C ILE A 257 7.36 1.12 -8.05
N ILE A 258 8.40 1.78 -8.55
CA ILE A 258 9.56 2.19 -7.76
C ILE A 258 9.78 3.69 -7.92
N THR A 259 10.15 4.37 -6.84
CA THR A 259 10.63 5.74 -6.89
C THR A 259 12.01 5.82 -6.26
N GLY A 260 12.96 6.44 -6.95
CA GLY A 260 14.35 6.47 -6.53
C GLY A 260 15.03 7.82 -6.76
N ILE A 261 16.05 8.09 -5.96
CA ILE A 261 16.97 9.22 -6.15
C ILE A 261 18.06 8.74 -7.12
N LEU A 262 18.16 9.38 -8.29
CA LEU A 262 19.26 9.15 -9.23
C LEU A 262 20.47 10.00 -8.84
N HIS A 263 20.23 11.25 -8.46
CA HIS A 263 21.25 12.18 -8.00
C HIS A 263 20.69 13.03 -6.85
N PRO A 264 21.32 13.05 -5.67
CA PRO A 264 20.83 13.85 -4.56
C PRO A 264 21.15 15.34 -4.73
N SER A 265 20.43 16.21 -4.00
CA SER A 265 20.82 17.60 -3.80
C SER A 265 21.70 17.75 -2.54
N TRP A 266 22.64 18.68 -2.57
CA TRP A 266 23.38 19.15 -1.39
C TRP A 266 23.86 20.58 -1.61
N LYS A 267 24.28 21.24 -0.53
CA LYS A 267 24.82 22.61 -0.57
C LYS A 267 26.31 22.58 -0.91
N GLN A 268 26.70 23.38 -1.89
CA GLN A 268 28.08 23.58 -2.31
C GLN A 268 28.77 24.66 -1.46
N ASP A 269 30.10 24.72 -1.52
CA ASP A 269 30.93 25.67 -0.77
C ASP A 269 30.59 27.14 -1.13
N ASP A 270 30.16 27.40 -2.36
CA ASP A 270 29.71 28.72 -2.83
C ASP A 270 28.29 29.09 -2.35
N GLY A 271 27.63 28.21 -1.62
CA GLY A 271 26.28 28.38 -1.09
C GLY A 271 25.16 27.98 -2.05
N THR A 272 25.46 27.58 -3.29
CA THR A 272 24.48 27.07 -4.25
C THR A 272 24.11 25.62 -3.93
N TYR A 273 23.01 25.12 -4.51
CA TYR A 273 22.61 23.73 -4.36
C TYR A 273 22.81 22.97 -5.67
N VAL A 274 23.34 21.75 -5.58
CA VAL A 274 23.33 20.82 -6.71
C VAL A 274 21.91 20.37 -6.98
N LEU A 275 21.48 20.39 -8.24
CA LEU A 275 20.12 20.00 -8.61
C LEU A 275 19.90 18.50 -8.44
N PRO A 276 18.82 18.07 -7.77
CA PRO A 276 18.49 16.67 -7.65
C PRO A 276 17.93 16.11 -8.96
N SER A 277 18.08 14.80 -9.14
CA SER A 277 17.30 14.05 -10.10
C SER A 277 16.72 12.78 -9.52
N ALA A 278 15.49 12.47 -9.91
CA ALA A 278 14.74 11.32 -9.39
C ALA A 278 14.00 10.58 -10.51
N VAL A 279 13.71 9.31 -10.28
CA VAL A 279 13.02 8.44 -11.22
C VAL A 279 11.76 7.86 -10.61
N LEU A 280 10.70 7.75 -11.40
CA LEU A 280 9.53 6.93 -11.14
C LEU A 280 9.46 5.85 -12.22
N ALA A 281 9.66 4.60 -11.83
CA ALA A 281 9.56 3.44 -12.71
C ALA A 281 8.29 2.64 -12.40
N ALA A 282 7.61 2.14 -13.42
CA ALA A 282 6.44 1.27 -13.33
C ALA A 282 6.37 0.36 -14.57
N ALA A 283 5.51 -0.66 -14.56
CA ALA A 283 5.34 -1.55 -15.71
C ALA A 283 3.86 -1.66 -16.14
N PHE A 284 3.27 -0.54 -16.54
CA PHE A 284 1.92 -0.54 -17.09
C PHE A 284 1.90 -1.07 -18.52
N ARG A 285 0.90 -1.90 -18.86
CA ARG A 285 0.68 -2.38 -20.23
C ARG A 285 0.20 -1.24 -21.11
N GLY A 286 0.67 -1.21 -22.35
CA GLY A 286 0.50 -0.10 -23.29
C GLY A 286 1.87 0.45 -23.69
N SER A 287 1.88 1.58 -24.41
CA SER A 287 3.12 2.25 -24.80
C SER A 287 2.91 3.75 -24.91
N ALA A 288 4.02 4.52 -24.91
CA ALA A 288 3.96 5.98 -25.05
C ALA A 288 3.40 6.42 -26.42
N THR A 289 3.59 5.60 -27.46
CA THR A 289 3.28 5.94 -28.86
C THR A 289 2.22 5.03 -29.50
N GLY A 290 1.68 4.05 -28.76
CA GLY A 290 0.79 3.02 -29.28
C GLY A 290 -0.43 2.78 -28.41
N GLU A 291 -0.60 1.56 -27.90
CA GLU A 291 -1.81 1.17 -27.15
C GLU A 291 -2.01 1.99 -25.86
N PRO A 292 -3.25 2.42 -25.58
CA PRO A 292 -3.55 3.22 -24.40
C PRO A 292 -3.30 2.42 -23.12
N ALA A 293 -2.44 2.94 -22.24
CA ALA A 293 -2.23 2.39 -20.91
C ALA A 293 -3.39 2.79 -19.99
N LEU A 294 -4.28 1.84 -19.70
CA LEU A 294 -5.41 2.01 -18.80
C LEU A 294 -5.08 1.47 -17.41
N LEU A 295 -5.44 2.23 -16.38
CA LEU A 295 -5.16 1.89 -14.99
C LEU A 295 -6.42 1.43 -14.27
N THR A 296 -6.26 0.46 -13.38
CA THR A 296 -7.28 0.15 -12.38
C THR A 296 -7.20 1.18 -11.25
N PRO A 297 -8.28 1.40 -10.46
CA PRO A 297 -8.22 2.29 -9.31
C PRO A 297 -7.07 1.97 -8.33
N PRO A 298 -6.75 0.70 -8.00
CA PRO A 298 -5.55 0.38 -7.22
C PRO A 298 -4.24 0.84 -7.86
N ASN A 299 -4.07 0.67 -9.18
CA ASN A 299 -2.88 1.16 -9.88
C ASN A 299 -2.74 2.68 -9.79
N VAL A 300 -3.86 3.41 -9.82
CA VAL A 300 -3.87 4.87 -9.64
C VAL A 300 -3.43 5.25 -8.23
N ILE A 301 -3.90 4.55 -7.19
CA ILE A 301 -3.46 4.77 -5.80
C ILE A 301 -1.94 4.62 -5.71
N THR A 302 -1.40 3.50 -6.21
CA THR A 302 0.04 3.23 -6.13
C THR A 302 0.86 4.24 -6.94
N LEU A 303 0.38 4.64 -8.12
CA LEU A 303 1.05 5.65 -8.94
C LEU A 303 1.07 7.02 -8.24
N VAL A 304 -0.03 7.46 -7.64
CA VAL A 304 -0.09 8.69 -6.84
C VAL A 304 0.89 8.63 -5.66
N SER A 305 0.94 7.51 -4.96
CA SER A 305 1.88 7.26 -3.86
C SER A 305 3.34 7.37 -4.33
N ALA A 306 3.65 6.86 -5.53
CA ALA A 306 4.97 6.98 -6.14
C ALA A 306 5.30 8.43 -6.53
N PHE A 307 4.35 9.19 -7.09
CA PHE A 307 4.51 10.62 -7.35
C PHE A 307 4.75 11.42 -6.07
N ALA A 308 4.11 11.08 -4.96
CA ALA A 308 4.34 11.75 -3.69
C ALA A 308 5.81 11.64 -3.24
N ARG A 309 6.39 10.43 -3.34
CA ARG A 309 7.81 10.19 -3.08
C ARG A 309 8.71 10.90 -4.09
N LEU A 310 8.29 10.99 -5.36
CA LEU A 310 9.02 11.68 -6.41
C LEU A 310 9.10 13.19 -6.09
N PHE A 311 7.99 13.79 -5.67
CA PHE A 311 7.96 15.19 -5.26
C PHE A 311 8.72 15.43 -3.96
N LEU A 312 8.73 14.50 -3.01
CA LEU A 312 9.59 14.60 -1.82
C LEU A 312 11.08 14.69 -2.23
N ASN A 313 11.52 13.87 -3.17
CA ASN A 313 12.89 13.93 -3.69
C ASN A 313 13.21 15.29 -4.33
N ILE A 314 12.29 15.86 -5.11
CA ILE A 314 12.54 17.15 -5.78
C ILE A 314 12.42 18.35 -4.83
N CYS A 315 11.49 18.32 -3.89
CA CYS A 315 11.27 19.44 -2.96
C CYS A 315 12.34 19.54 -1.87
N SER A 316 13.02 18.44 -1.56
CA SER A 316 14.02 18.38 -0.49
C SER A 316 15.25 19.22 -0.81
N ARG A 317 15.62 20.11 0.12
CA ARG A 317 16.81 20.97 0.06
C ARG A 317 17.60 20.81 1.34
N THR A 318 18.63 19.98 1.31
CA THR A 318 19.46 19.64 2.47
C THR A 318 20.90 20.07 2.25
N ASP A 319 21.61 20.43 3.31
CA ASP A 319 23.02 20.80 3.19
C ASP A 319 23.91 19.61 2.83
N TRP A 320 23.48 18.41 3.20
CA TRP A 320 24.20 17.16 2.93
C TRP A 320 23.34 16.19 2.11
N GLY A 321 23.93 15.58 1.09
CA GLY A 321 23.22 14.65 0.21
C GLY A 321 22.76 13.36 0.90
N VAL A 322 23.38 12.98 2.04
CA VAL A 322 22.97 11.81 2.83
C VAL A 322 21.55 11.94 3.40
N PHE A 323 21.08 13.18 3.61
CA PHE A 323 19.75 13.48 4.14
C PHE A 323 18.72 13.83 3.06
N HIS A 324 19.12 13.81 1.79
CA HIS A 324 18.27 14.30 0.71
C HIS A 324 17.07 13.39 0.42
N GLY A 325 15.92 14.01 0.16
CA GLY A 325 14.73 13.37 -0.40
C GLY A 325 14.10 12.34 0.54
N THR A 326 13.81 11.15 0.02
CA THR A 326 13.20 10.04 0.76
C THR A 326 14.15 9.36 1.77
N ARG A 327 15.34 9.92 2.04
CA ARG A 327 16.26 9.45 3.09
C ARG A 327 15.84 9.97 4.47
N VAL A 328 14.58 9.72 4.80
CA VAL A 328 13.91 10.00 6.08
C VAL A 328 13.40 8.67 6.65
N GLU A 329 12.90 8.71 7.87
CA GLU A 329 12.25 7.61 8.55
C GLU A 329 11.09 7.04 7.69
N HIS A 330 11.01 5.71 7.62
CA HIS A 330 10.13 5.01 6.68
C HIS A 330 8.64 5.32 6.88
N ASP A 331 8.20 5.47 8.14
CA ASP A 331 6.85 5.88 8.52
C ASP A 331 6.52 7.29 8.00
N PHE A 332 7.47 8.21 8.07
CA PHE A 332 7.29 9.57 7.59
C PHE A 332 7.19 9.66 6.05
N VAL A 333 8.04 8.92 5.30
CA VAL A 333 7.91 8.82 3.83
C VAL A 333 6.49 8.38 3.45
N ASN A 334 5.99 7.35 4.12
CA ASN A 334 4.66 6.81 3.85
C ASN A 334 3.56 7.82 4.24
N ALA A 335 3.71 8.55 5.35
CA ALA A 335 2.72 9.53 5.78
C ALA A 335 2.52 10.65 4.75
N THR A 336 3.62 11.18 4.19
CA THR A 336 3.53 12.20 3.12
C THR A 336 2.86 11.64 1.86
N SER A 337 3.06 10.35 1.57
CA SER A 337 2.38 9.66 0.47
C SER A 337 0.87 9.56 0.70
N PHE A 338 0.43 9.19 1.91
CA PHE A 338 -0.99 9.14 2.25
C PHE A 338 -1.68 10.52 2.15
N VAL A 339 -1.00 11.60 2.53
CA VAL A 339 -1.55 12.97 2.35
C VAL A 339 -1.83 13.24 0.87
N MET A 340 -0.88 12.93 -0.02
CA MET A 340 -1.04 13.11 -1.46
C MET A 340 -2.12 12.19 -2.03
N GLU A 341 -2.23 10.95 -1.54
CA GLU A 341 -3.32 10.05 -1.90
C GLU A 341 -4.67 10.67 -1.54
N HIS A 342 -4.88 11.11 -0.30
CA HIS A 342 -6.14 11.76 0.07
C HIS A 342 -6.45 12.97 -0.83
N TRP A 343 -5.44 13.71 -1.27
CA TRP A 343 -5.59 14.86 -2.15
C TRP A 343 -6.00 14.49 -3.58
N ALA A 344 -5.31 13.54 -4.18
CA ALA A 344 -5.61 13.04 -5.52
C ALA A 344 -7.01 12.41 -5.61
N TRP A 345 -7.47 11.82 -4.51
CA TRP A 345 -8.78 11.15 -4.43
C TRP A 345 -9.94 12.08 -4.06
N MET A 346 -9.71 13.39 -3.93
CA MET A 346 -10.78 14.36 -3.75
C MET A 346 -11.62 14.48 -5.04
N PRO A 347 -12.96 14.63 -4.97
CA PRO A 347 -13.83 14.62 -6.15
C PRO A 347 -13.38 15.56 -7.28
N GLY A 348 -12.92 16.77 -6.95
CA GLY A 348 -12.46 17.74 -7.94
C GLY A 348 -11.20 17.32 -8.71
N TRP A 349 -10.23 16.70 -8.02
CA TRP A 349 -9.03 16.15 -8.67
C TRP A 349 -9.34 14.86 -9.40
N LEU A 350 -10.11 13.98 -8.78
CA LEU A 350 -10.50 12.69 -9.35
C LEU A 350 -11.32 12.86 -10.64
N GLN A 351 -12.20 13.85 -10.71
CA GLN A 351 -12.92 14.21 -11.93
C GLN A 351 -11.97 14.63 -13.05
N ARG A 352 -10.89 15.36 -12.75
CA ARG A 352 -9.87 15.73 -13.75
C ARG A 352 -9.02 14.53 -14.16
N MET A 353 -8.72 13.62 -13.23
CA MET A 353 -7.96 12.40 -13.49
C MET A 353 -8.70 11.41 -14.39
N THR A 354 -10.03 11.53 -14.51
CA THR A 354 -10.87 10.53 -15.18
C THR A 354 -11.47 11.05 -16.49
N VAL A 355 -10.99 10.50 -17.61
CA VAL A 355 -11.48 10.80 -18.97
C VAL A 355 -11.60 9.52 -19.79
N HIS A 356 -12.72 9.34 -20.49
CA HIS A 356 -12.94 8.12 -21.27
C HIS A 356 -11.93 8.02 -22.41
N TYR A 357 -11.14 6.95 -22.44
CA TYR A 357 -9.97 6.84 -23.32
C TYR A 357 -10.26 6.97 -24.82
N ARG A 358 -11.49 6.65 -25.27
CA ARG A 358 -11.89 6.80 -26.69
C ARG A 358 -12.62 8.10 -27.01
N THR A 359 -13.38 8.64 -26.06
CA THR A 359 -14.36 9.70 -26.34
C THR A 359 -14.00 11.02 -25.68
N GLY A 360 -13.04 11.03 -24.75
CA GLY A 360 -12.71 12.19 -23.93
C GLY A 360 -13.81 12.58 -22.93
N ALA A 361 -14.92 11.83 -22.87
CA ALA A 361 -16.04 12.16 -21.99
C ALA A 361 -15.64 12.04 -20.52
N PRO A 362 -16.10 12.96 -19.64
CA PRO A 362 -15.84 12.85 -18.21
C PRO A 362 -16.50 11.61 -17.62
N ILE A 363 -16.00 11.15 -16.48
CA ILE A 363 -16.66 10.08 -15.72
C ILE A 363 -18.07 10.52 -15.30
N PRO A 364 -19.10 9.66 -15.42
CA PRO A 364 -20.42 9.98 -14.91
C PRO A 364 -20.39 10.22 -13.40
N GLU A 365 -21.05 11.28 -12.96
CA GLU A 365 -21.09 11.70 -11.56
C GLU A 365 -21.55 10.58 -10.57
N PRO A 366 -22.57 9.75 -10.87
CA PRO A 366 -22.89 8.60 -10.01
C PRO A 366 -21.76 7.57 -9.88
N LEU A 367 -20.97 7.37 -10.93
CA LEU A 367 -19.83 6.46 -10.94
C LEU A 367 -18.65 7.05 -10.15
N LEU A 368 -18.41 8.36 -10.28
CA LEU A 368 -17.42 9.08 -9.49
C LEU A 368 -17.72 8.98 -7.98
N ARG A 369 -18.97 9.18 -7.56
CA ARG A 369 -19.38 9.04 -6.16
C ARG A 369 -19.17 7.62 -5.62
N ARG A 370 -19.52 6.60 -6.40
CA ARG A 370 -19.26 5.19 -6.03
C ARG A 370 -17.76 4.92 -5.88
N LEU A 371 -16.95 5.50 -6.74
CA LEU A 371 -15.49 5.37 -6.71
C LEU A 371 -14.88 6.03 -5.47
N VAL A 372 -15.34 7.23 -5.09
CA VAL A 372 -14.95 7.88 -3.83
C VAL A 372 -15.38 7.05 -2.64
N ALA A 373 -16.63 6.58 -2.60
CA ALA A 373 -17.14 5.75 -1.51
C ALA A 373 -16.37 4.42 -1.37
N TRP A 374 -15.97 3.80 -2.50
CA TRP A 374 -15.13 2.61 -2.48
C TRP A 374 -13.74 2.90 -1.89
N ARG A 375 -13.13 4.03 -2.24
CA ARG A 375 -11.82 4.43 -1.69
C ARG A 375 -11.89 4.70 -0.18
N GLU A 376 -12.99 5.28 0.28
CA GLU A 376 -13.24 5.55 1.70
C GLU A 376 -13.58 4.27 2.49
N TYR A 377 -14.12 3.25 1.81
CA TYR A 377 -14.43 1.99 2.44
C TYR A 377 -13.16 1.21 2.76
N ARG A 378 -12.86 1.12 4.06
CA ARG A 378 -11.85 0.22 4.61
C ARG A 378 -12.54 -0.87 5.41
N SER A 379 -12.33 -2.12 5.00
CA SER A 379 -12.81 -3.30 5.69
C SER A 379 -12.18 -3.39 7.09
N PRO A 380 -12.96 -3.31 8.18
CA PRO A 380 -12.41 -3.44 9.53
C PRO A 380 -11.74 -4.80 9.77
N THR A 381 -12.22 -5.87 9.13
CA THR A 381 -11.57 -7.19 9.22
C THR A 381 -10.20 -7.21 8.51
N ALA A 382 -10.02 -6.47 7.42
CA ALA A 382 -8.72 -6.28 6.79
C ALA A 382 -7.76 -5.47 7.68
N MET A 383 -8.27 -4.41 8.32
CA MET A 383 -7.46 -3.60 9.24
C MET A 383 -6.98 -4.40 10.45
N LEU A 384 -7.82 -5.28 11.02
CA LEU A 384 -7.39 -6.19 12.08
C LEU A 384 -6.35 -7.21 11.63
N GLU A 385 -6.41 -7.65 10.37
CA GLU A 385 -5.37 -8.52 9.78
C GLU A 385 -4.02 -7.81 9.68
N ASP A 386 -3.99 -6.52 9.35
CA ASP A 386 -2.78 -5.70 9.36
C ASP A 386 -2.24 -5.49 10.79
N VAL A 387 -3.13 -5.25 11.76
CA VAL A 387 -2.77 -5.14 13.19
C VAL A 387 -2.18 -6.45 13.71
N LEU A 388 -2.79 -7.60 13.35
CA LEU A 388 -2.26 -8.92 13.66
C LEU A 388 -0.83 -9.11 13.13
N LYS A 389 -0.60 -8.81 11.84
CA LYS A 389 0.74 -8.94 11.23
C LYS A 389 1.77 -8.05 11.92
N ALA A 390 1.36 -6.84 12.31
CA ALA A 390 2.21 -5.92 13.05
C ALA A 390 2.56 -6.44 14.46
N LEU A 391 1.57 -6.87 15.23
CA LEU A 391 1.76 -7.42 16.57
C LEU A 391 2.59 -8.70 16.55
N PHE A 392 2.31 -9.62 15.62
CA PHE A 392 3.08 -10.86 15.47
C PHE A 392 4.54 -10.58 15.13
N SER A 393 4.80 -9.66 14.20
CA SER A 393 6.17 -9.27 13.87
C SER A 393 6.87 -8.58 15.04
N LEU A 394 6.17 -7.79 15.85
CA LEU A 394 6.75 -7.17 17.04
C LEU A 394 7.12 -8.22 18.09
N ASP A 395 6.24 -9.19 18.32
CA ASP A 395 6.40 -10.25 19.32
C ASP A 395 7.64 -11.12 19.05
N ILE A 396 7.77 -11.65 17.82
CA ILE A 396 8.89 -12.53 17.46
C ILE A 396 10.27 -11.84 17.59
N TYR A 397 10.33 -10.50 17.53
CA TYR A 397 11.57 -9.72 17.66
C TYR A 397 11.77 -9.07 19.04
N SER A 398 10.77 -9.13 19.92
CA SER A 398 10.85 -8.65 21.30
C SER A 398 11.44 -9.70 22.25
N GLY A 399 11.28 -11.00 21.96
CA GLY A 399 11.83 -12.09 22.78
C GLY A 399 12.91 -12.94 22.11
N ALA A 400 12.85 -13.11 20.78
CA ALA A 400 13.68 -14.02 19.99
C ALA A 400 13.77 -15.46 20.56
N ASP A 401 12.66 -15.97 21.10
CA ASP A 401 12.57 -17.34 21.62
C ASP A 401 12.84 -18.36 20.50
N PRO A 402 13.91 -19.19 20.60
CA PRO A 402 14.20 -20.21 19.58
C PRO A 402 13.16 -21.35 19.56
N SER A 403 12.41 -21.55 20.66
CA SER A 403 11.45 -22.64 20.81
C SER A 403 10.07 -22.34 20.22
N ILE A 404 9.76 -21.07 19.92
CA ILE A 404 8.44 -20.61 19.43
C ILE A 404 7.90 -21.49 18.28
N ASP A 405 6.62 -21.87 18.37
CA ASP A 405 5.88 -22.40 17.22
C ASP A 405 5.33 -21.22 16.41
N ILE A 406 6.10 -20.77 15.41
CA ILE A 406 5.76 -19.62 14.54
C ILE A 406 4.32 -19.73 14.00
N CYS A 407 3.93 -20.91 13.52
CA CYS A 407 2.63 -21.13 12.91
C CYS A 407 1.52 -21.25 13.97
N GLY A 408 1.79 -21.94 15.07
CA GLY A 408 0.87 -22.05 16.21
C GLY A 408 0.57 -20.68 16.83
N THR A 409 1.61 -19.93 17.18
CA THR A 409 1.49 -18.59 17.76
C THR A 409 0.74 -17.64 16.83
N TYR A 410 1.05 -17.63 15.52
CA TYR A 410 0.28 -16.79 14.58
C TYR A 410 -1.20 -17.17 14.53
N LYS A 411 -1.52 -18.47 14.54
CA LYS A 411 -2.91 -18.97 14.51
C LYS A 411 -3.69 -18.55 15.76
N GLU A 412 -3.07 -18.60 16.93
CA GLU A 412 -3.66 -18.15 18.20
C GLU A 412 -3.92 -16.65 18.18
N MET A 413 -2.90 -15.86 17.85
CA MET A 413 -3.03 -14.40 17.71
C MET A 413 -4.10 -14.01 16.68
N ALA A 414 -4.18 -14.73 15.55
CA ALA A 414 -5.16 -14.44 14.51
C ALA A 414 -6.60 -14.66 14.97
N ARG A 415 -6.82 -15.66 15.83
CA ARG A 415 -8.12 -15.92 16.43
C ARG A 415 -8.52 -14.81 17.41
N GLU A 416 -7.58 -14.37 18.24
CA GLU A 416 -7.83 -13.37 19.29
C GLU A 416 -7.97 -11.95 18.74
N ILE A 417 -7.07 -11.55 17.83
CA ILE A 417 -6.96 -10.17 17.34
C ILE A 417 -7.80 -9.95 16.08
N ALA A 418 -7.77 -10.90 15.13
CA ALA A 418 -8.34 -10.71 13.79
C ALA A 418 -9.61 -11.52 13.53
N LEU A 419 -10.13 -12.24 14.54
CA LEU A 419 -11.32 -13.09 14.45
C LEU A 419 -11.21 -14.19 13.37
N GLN A 420 -9.98 -14.61 13.03
CA GLN A 420 -9.74 -15.60 11.98
C GLN A 420 -9.63 -17.00 12.57
N ASP A 421 -10.54 -17.88 12.16
CA ASP A 421 -10.47 -19.30 12.48
C ASP A 421 -9.84 -20.08 11.31
N PHE A 422 -8.78 -20.83 11.59
CA PHE A 422 -8.11 -21.67 10.58
C PHE A 422 -8.71 -23.09 10.54
N GLY A 423 -9.67 -23.41 11.42
CA GLY A 423 -10.19 -24.76 11.59
C GLY A 423 -9.06 -25.76 11.79
N ASN A 424 -9.09 -26.84 11.01
CA ASN A 424 -8.05 -27.88 11.03
C ASN A 424 -6.82 -27.54 10.16
N ALA A 425 -6.81 -26.41 9.46
CA ALA A 425 -5.62 -25.99 8.71
C ALA A 425 -4.56 -25.41 9.65
N GLY A 426 -3.29 -25.57 9.27
CA GLY A 426 -2.18 -24.83 9.87
C GLY A 426 -2.10 -23.40 9.32
N ALA A 427 -1.36 -22.53 10.01
CA ALA A 427 -1.11 -21.16 9.57
C ALA A 427 0.21 -20.99 8.81
N GLY A 428 0.65 -22.02 8.07
CA GLY A 428 1.93 -21.99 7.35
C GLY A 428 2.05 -20.88 6.29
N ASN A 429 0.94 -20.26 5.88
CA ASN A 429 0.95 -19.09 5.01
C ASN A 429 1.73 -17.90 5.62
N VAL A 430 1.86 -17.83 6.95
CA VAL A 430 2.60 -16.77 7.63
C VAL A 430 4.06 -16.70 7.18
N VAL A 431 4.71 -17.83 6.88
CA VAL A 431 6.14 -17.85 6.49
C VAL A 431 6.37 -17.54 5.01
N LEU A 432 5.32 -17.18 4.30
CA LEU A 432 5.38 -16.63 2.95
C LEU A 432 5.41 -15.11 2.94
N ASP A 433 5.27 -14.46 4.11
CA ASP A 433 5.39 -13.02 4.23
C ASP A 433 6.86 -12.59 4.19
N PRO A 434 7.33 -11.94 3.11
CA PRO A 434 8.71 -11.51 3.02
C PRO A 434 9.06 -10.42 4.04
N HIS A 435 8.07 -9.68 4.57
CA HIS A 435 8.29 -8.60 5.54
C HIS A 435 8.81 -9.11 6.87
N LEU A 436 8.53 -10.37 7.25
CA LEU A 436 9.08 -10.99 8.46
C LEU A 436 10.60 -10.99 8.50
N VAL A 437 11.27 -11.00 7.35
CA VAL A 437 12.74 -10.94 7.26
C VAL A 437 13.26 -9.69 6.59
N LEU A 438 12.55 -9.12 5.61
CA LEU A 438 12.99 -7.94 4.87
C LEU A 438 13.11 -6.75 5.80
N SER A 439 12.07 -6.52 6.59
CA SER A 439 12.02 -5.34 7.39
C SER A 439 12.54 -5.59 8.78
N SER A 440 12.82 -4.46 9.38
CA SER A 440 12.86 -4.28 10.78
C SER A 440 11.37 -4.40 11.29
N ALA A 441 11.17 -5.05 12.43
CA ALA A 441 10.01 -5.33 13.28
C ALA A 441 9.17 -4.14 13.84
N PRO A 442 8.18 -3.53 13.13
CA PRO A 442 7.34 -4.13 12.06
C PRO A 442 6.83 -3.16 10.95
N THR A 443 7.11 -3.43 9.65
CA THR A 443 6.59 -2.62 8.51
C THR A 443 5.08 -2.40 8.52
N HIS A 444 4.32 -3.39 8.98
CA HIS A 444 2.87 -3.32 9.08
C HIS A 444 2.41 -2.21 10.05
N HIS A 445 3.07 -2.06 11.20
CA HIS A 445 2.79 -0.95 12.12
C HIS A 445 3.22 0.39 11.52
N LEU A 446 4.39 0.47 10.88
CA LEU A 446 4.87 1.71 10.27
C LEU A 446 3.88 2.22 9.22
N ASN A 447 3.25 1.33 8.46
CA ASN A 447 2.20 1.71 7.52
C ASN A 447 0.92 2.22 8.23
N LEU A 448 0.49 1.58 9.32
CA LEU A 448 -0.67 2.04 10.10
C LEU A 448 -0.42 3.42 10.75
N CYS A 449 0.76 3.61 11.34
CA CYS A 449 1.18 4.90 11.90
C CYS A 449 1.27 5.98 10.82
N ALA A 450 1.91 5.66 9.70
CA ALA A 450 2.03 6.56 8.57
C ALA A 450 0.66 6.99 8.05
N GLN A 451 -0.28 6.06 7.93
CA GLN A 451 -1.63 6.34 7.48
C GLN A 451 -2.35 7.30 8.43
N SER A 452 -2.33 7.00 9.73
CA SER A 452 -2.97 7.85 10.74
C SER A 452 -2.36 9.26 10.79
N LEU A 453 -1.03 9.35 10.70
CA LEU A 453 -0.34 10.64 10.62
C LEU A 453 -0.74 11.41 9.36
N GLY A 454 -0.78 10.73 8.21
CA GLY A 454 -1.20 11.31 6.94
C GLY A 454 -2.64 11.84 6.99
N GLU A 455 -3.56 11.09 7.58
CA GLU A 455 -4.95 11.51 7.77
C GLU A 455 -5.06 12.71 8.72
N LYS A 456 -4.30 12.75 9.83
CA LYS A 456 -4.27 13.90 10.74
C LYS A 456 -3.75 15.16 10.06
N ILE A 457 -2.65 15.03 9.29
CA ILE A 457 -2.06 16.11 8.49
C ILE A 457 -3.10 16.64 7.50
N PHE A 458 -3.77 15.74 6.80
CA PHE A 458 -4.79 16.08 5.83
C PHE A 458 -6.01 16.77 6.49
N ALA A 459 -6.57 16.18 7.55
CA ALA A 459 -7.77 16.69 8.23
C ALA A 459 -7.57 18.11 8.81
N ARG A 460 -6.38 18.43 9.32
CA ARG A 460 -6.06 19.71 9.98
C ARG A 460 -6.25 20.93 9.10
N PHE A 461 -5.87 20.83 7.83
CA PHE A 461 -5.86 21.95 6.90
C PHE A 461 -7.01 21.90 5.90
N PHE A 462 -7.45 20.71 5.50
CA PHE A 462 -8.44 20.61 4.41
C PHE A 462 -9.88 20.74 4.86
N SER A 463 -10.20 20.41 6.12
CA SER A 463 -11.53 20.72 6.67
C SER A 463 -11.82 22.22 6.79
N ARG A 464 -10.79 23.09 6.71
CA ARG A 464 -10.92 24.54 7.01
C ARG A 464 -10.54 25.47 5.86
N SER A 465 -9.64 25.08 4.96
CA SER A 465 -9.02 26.01 3.99
C SER A 465 -9.30 25.72 2.52
N GLY A 466 -9.97 24.61 2.21
CA GLY A 466 -10.36 24.22 0.85
C GLY A 466 -9.26 23.48 0.06
N ILE A 467 -9.70 22.69 -0.92
CA ILE A 467 -8.90 21.69 -1.65
C ILE A 467 -8.00 22.24 -2.75
N PHE A 468 -8.00 23.56 -2.90
CA PHE A 468 -7.32 24.28 -3.98
C PHE A 468 -6.47 25.43 -3.42
N ASN A 469 -6.24 25.45 -2.10
CA ASN A 469 -5.55 26.53 -1.43
C ASN A 469 -4.02 26.38 -1.54
N PRO A 470 -3.34 27.22 -2.34
CA PRO A 470 -1.90 27.09 -2.56
C PRO A 470 -1.08 27.37 -1.29
N ARG A 471 -1.61 28.14 -0.32
CA ARG A 471 -0.89 28.44 0.93
C ARG A 471 -0.68 27.18 1.77
N VAL A 472 -1.69 26.30 1.82
CA VAL A 472 -1.60 25.05 2.58
C VAL A 472 -0.54 24.13 1.97
N GLY A 473 -0.53 24.02 0.64
CA GLY A 473 0.43 23.19 -0.05
C GLY A 473 1.86 23.71 0.04
N ARG A 474 2.07 25.04 0.08
CA ARG A 474 3.39 25.61 0.41
C ARG A 474 3.85 25.25 1.83
N ILE A 475 2.98 25.36 2.84
CA ILE A 475 3.33 24.95 4.22
C ILE A 475 3.67 23.46 4.28
N PHE A 476 2.91 22.61 3.58
CA PHE A 476 3.20 21.19 3.45
C PHE A 476 4.58 20.95 2.82
N ARG A 477 4.87 21.63 1.71
CA ARG A 477 6.17 21.55 1.03
C ARG A 477 7.31 22.01 1.94
N ASP A 478 7.20 23.18 2.55
CA ASP A 478 8.28 23.80 3.33
C ASP A 478 8.56 23.09 4.65
N GLU A 479 7.52 22.61 5.34
CA GLU A 479 7.72 21.97 6.66
C GLU A 479 7.91 20.46 6.58
N LEU A 480 7.33 19.77 5.59
CA LEU A 480 7.36 18.30 5.53
C LEU A 480 8.22 17.72 4.41
N LEU A 481 8.37 18.41 3.28
CA LEU A 481 9.17 17.89 2.16
C LEU A 481 10.58 18.49 2.10
N ARG A 482 10.67 19.81 2.22
CA ARG A 482 11.91 20.58 2.08
C ARG A 482 13.01 20.15 3.05
N PRO A 483 12.75 19.84 4.33
CA PRO A 483 13.82 19.44 5.24
C PRO A 483 14.47 18.08 4.88
N GLY A 484 13.78 17.22 4.12
CA GLY A 484 14.24 15.83 3.95
C GLY A 484 14.59 15.19 5.30
N GLY A 485 15.66 14.40 5.33
CA GLY A 485 16.21 13.78 6.53
C GLY A 485 17.08 14.68 7.39
N SER A 486 17.16 15.98 7.11
CA SER A 486 17.99 16.90 7.90
C SER A 486 17.28 17.42 9.15
N ARG A 487 16.01 17.05 9.34
CA ARG A 487 15.19 17.43 10.49
C ARG A 487 14.39 16.21 10.94
N ASP A 488 14.40 15.95 12.24
CA ASP A 488 13.57 14.89 12.84
C ASP A 488 12.09 15.07 12.40
N PRO A 489 11.43 14.02 11.88
CA PRO A 489 10.07 14.08 11.38
C PRO A 489 9.07 14.67 12.36
N MET A 490 9.21 14.40 13.66
CA MET A 490 8.28 14.90 14.67
C MET A 490 8.48 16.37 14.96
N VAL A 491 9.68 16.91 14.72
CA VAL A 491 9.89 18.37 14.67
C VAL A 491 9.19 18.93 13.42
N SER A 492 9.37 18.33 12.24
CA SER A 492 8.68 18.72 11.00
C SER A 492 7.16 18.75 11.15
N VAL A 493 6.59 17.70 11.76
CA VAL A 493 5.16 17.61 12.07
C VAL A 493 4.75 18.70 13.07
N ARG A 494 5.54 18.93 14.14
CA ARG A 494 5.23 19.97 15.12
C ARG A 494 5.19 21.37 14.50
N GLU A 495 6.15 21.70 13.66
CA GLU A 495 6.20 22.98 12.94
C GLU A 495 5.02 23.11 11.98
N PHE A 496 4.69 22.03 11.25
CA PHE A 496 3.51 21.98 10.39
C PHE A 496 2.20 22.22 11.15
N PHE A 497 2.03 21.63 12.34
CA PHE A 497 0.85 21.83 13.18
C PHE A 497 0.87 23.11 14.03
N ARG A 498 2.05 23.75 14.17
CA ARG A 498 2.38 24.80 15.17
C ARG A 498 2.06 24.41 16.62
N ARG A 499 2.07 23.12 16.93
CA ARG A 499 1.88 22.52 18.26
C ARG A 499 2.40 21.08 18.24
N ALA A 500 2.73 20.54 19.41
CA ALA A 500 3.08 19.11 19.51
C ALA A 500 1.87 18.25 19.10
N PRO A 501 2.02 17.29 18.17
CA PRO A 501 0.94 16.39 17.83
C PRO A 501 0.70 15.42 18.99
N GLU A 502 -0.57 15.23 19.34
CA GLU A 502 -0.99 14.14 20.22
C GLU A 502 -0.89 12.82 19.44
N MET A 503 0.19 12.08 19.70
CA MET A 503 0.45 10.78 19.08
C MET A 503 -0.51 9.69 19.62
N HIS A 504 -1.13 9.92 20.79
CA HIS A 504 -1.98 8.97 21.52
C HIS A 504 -3.37 8.69 20.92
N HIS A 505 -3.53 8.83 19.61
CA HIS A 505 -4.79 8.51 18.92
C HIS A 505 -4.50 8.03 17.50
N TYR A 506 -3.71 6.95 17.36
CA TYR A 506 -3.46 6.35 16.04
C TYR A 506 -4.73 5.71 15.46
N ALA A 507 -5.61 5.21 16.34
CA ALA A 507 -6.81 4.46 15.98
C ALA A 507 -8.05 5.33 15.66
N ASP A 508 -8.19 6.51 16.26
CA ASP A 508 -9.44 7.30 16.16
C ASP A 508 -9.64 8.00 14.81
N HIS A 509 -8.56 8.23 14.05
CA HIS A 509 -8.61 9.04 12.82
C HIS A 509 -8.50 8.19 11.54
N GLY A 510 -8.00 6.94 11.66
CA GLY A 510 -8.04 5.85 10.66
C GLY A 510 -9.44 5.47 10.18
N ILE A 511 -10.44 5.93 10.92
CA ILE A 511 -11.83 5.55 10.81
C ILE A 511 -12.63 6.76 10.31
N SER A 512 -12.62 6.94 8.98
CA SER A 512 -13.77 7.47 8.23
C SER A 512 -14.51 8.67 8.84
N ARG A 513 -13.83 9.80 9.07
CA ARG A 513 -14.49 11.10 9.37
C ARG A 513 -14.67 12.01 8.14
N TRP A 514 -14.50 11.49 6.92
CA TRP A 514 -14.72 12.24 5.67
C TRP A 514 -16.19 12.63 5.42
N HIS A 515 -17.14 11.97 6.08
CA HIS A 515 -18.57 12.14 5.83
C HIS A 515 -19.20 13.45 6.34
N LEU A 516 -18.53 14.28 7.16
CA LEU A 516 -19.20 15.43 7.79
C LEU A 516 -18.92 16.80 7.14
N ALA A 517 -17.94 16.91 6.24
CA ALA A 517 -17.60 18.20 5.61
C ALA A 517 -18.30 18.45 4.26
N PHE A 518 -18.66 17.39 3.51
CA PHE A 518 -19.16 17.54 2.14
C PHE A 518 -20.68 17.44 1.98
N ASN A 519 -21.40 17.07 3.04
CA ASN A 519 -22.87 16.95 3.05
C ASN A 519 -23.59 18.00 3.89
N ARG A 520 -22.91 19.06 4.36
CA ARG A 520 -23.63 20.24 4.84
C ARG A 520 -24.00 21.09 3.61
N PRO A 521 -25.30 21.29 3.30
CA PRO A 521 -25.69 22.44 2.51
C PRO A 521 -25.04 23.67 3.15
N ALA A 522 -24.54 24.60 2.34
CA ALA A 522 -24.07 25.88 2.84
C ALA A 522 -25.14 26.46 3.77
N ALA A 523 -24.91 26.36 5.08
CA ALA A 523 -25.72 27.09 6.03
C ALA A 523 -25.40 28.55 5.76
N ASN A 524 -26.44 29.30 5.38
CA ASN A 524 -26.42 30.74 5.27
C ASN A 524 -26.07 31.33 6.64
N ASP A 525 -24.78 31.52 6.92
CA ASP A 525 -24.36 32.45 7.97
C ASP A 525 -24.34 33.86 7.37
N ARG A 526 -25.54 34.43 7.24
CA ARG A 526 -25.73 35.88 7.42
C ARG A 526 -25.99 36.08 8.91
N GLY A 527 -25.05 36.73 9.58
CA GLY A 527 -25.14 37.12 10.99
C GLY A 527 -23.82 37.71 11.44
#